data_AF-A0A103Z881-F1
#
_entry.id   AF-A0A103Z881-F1
#
_cell.length_a   1.000
_cell.length_b   1.000
_cell.length_c   1.000
_cell.angle_alpha   90.00
_cell.angle_beta   90.00
_cell.angle_gamma   90.00
#
_symmetry.space_group_name_H-M   'P 1'
#
loop_
_entity.id
_entity.type
_entity.pdbx_description
1 polymer ?
#
loop_
_entity_poly.entity_id
_entity_poly.type
_entity_poly.pdbx_seq_one_letter_code
_entity_poly.pdbx_strand_id
1 'polypeptide(L)'
;MESDYLPNFDYRRVADEINLSAVDLGLVQGGEFRPALAKEYFSNSPFSALLSRTGIFRSDADTLREIFKGRRCIRHPITAIAVLKSLAGGWGQVEDRMRGFVRDFANLPVPDVPKTPGYTQKGTRGRFIYYAKWYSQLSVEHPELNHARLMGLLPRAAKKHLTKKRLESAGFDTPTTFWSTTNDTQLAGELIAHIEQRSRHLRATGYQRRITKTALLSTFRRPKLFSQRGMTERLIDAWETLERNTEDPAAWRERLKSRNAASKATRTATQRPHGSKTSTSTTVDQED
;
A
#
# COMPACT_ATOMS: atom_id res chain seq x y z
N MET A 1 30.67 16.09 16.86
CA MET A 1 29.35 15.47 16.61
C MET A 1 28.66 15.39 17.95
N GLU A 2 27.43 15.91 18.07
CA GLU A 2 26.63 15.78 19.29
C GLU A 2 26.40 14.29 19.57
N SER A 3 26.85 13.79 20.73
CA SER A 3 26.72 12.39 21.13
C SER A 3 25.27 11.95 21.32
N ASP A 4 24.35 12.92 21.40
CA ASP A 4 22.94 12.72 21.71
C ASP A 4 22.02 12.97 20.50
N TYR A 5 22.57 13.06 19.29
CA TYR A 5 21.77 13.25 18.09
C TYR A 5 20.96 11.97 17.76
N LEU A 6 19.63 12.06 17.95
CA LEU A 6 18.65 10.97 17.80
C LEU A 6 18.98 9.72 18.66
N PRO A 7 18.83 9.81 19.99
CA PRO A 7 19.25 8.75 20.91
C PRO A 7 18.47 7.43 20.72
N ASN A 8 17.29 7.50 20.10
CA ASN A 8 16.43 6.35 19.83
C ASN A 8 16.51 5.83 18.39
N PHE A 9 17.53 6.25 17.62
CA PHE A 9 17.70 5.83 16.21
C PHE A 9 18.30 4.43 16.11
N ASP A 10 17.52 3.41 16.48
CA ASP A 10 17.89 2.00 16.32
C ASP A 10 17.22 1.35 15.09
N TYR A 11 17.67 0.15 14.73
CA TYR A 11 17.15 -0.59 13.58
C TYR A 11 15.66 -0.95 13.70
N ARG A 12 15.12 -1.03 14.93
CA ARG A 12 13.70 -1.33 15.18
C ARG A 12 12.87 -0.08 14.91
N ARG A 13 13.32 1.06 15.40
CA ARG A 13 12.73 2.38 15.17
C ARG A 13 12.70 2.72 13.68
N VAL A 14 13.78 2.42 12.95
CA VAL A 14 13.82 2.54 11.49
C VAL A 14 12.73 1.68 10.82
N ALA A 15 12.54 0.43 11.26
CA ALA A 15 11.50 -0.44 10.70
C ALA A 15 10.07 0.02 11.05
N ASP A 16 9.86 0.50 12.27
CA ASP A 16 8.59 1.06 12.72
C ASP A 16 8.22 2.32 11.91
N GLU A 17 9.18 3.23 11.69
CA GLU A 17 8.95 4.44 10.90
C GLU A 17 8.66 4.13 9.43
N ILE A 18 9.36 3.13 8.85
CA ILE A 18 9.06 2.65 7.50
C ILE A 18 7.62 2.13 7.42
N ASN A 19 7.15 1.39 8.43
CA ASN A 19 5.78 0.89 8.47
C ASN A 19 4.77 2.02 8.58
N LEU A 20 4.93 2.91 9.56
CA LEU A 20 4.03 4.05 9.78
C LEU A 20 3.92 4.90 8.50
N SER A 21 5.05 5.28 7.93
CA SER A 21 5.06 6.06 6.68
C SER A 21 4.45 5.27 5.51
N ALA A 22 4.65 3.95 5.44
CA ALA A 22 4.04 3.12 4.40
C ALA A 22 2.52 2.97 4.57
N VAL A 23 2.01 2.99 5.81
CA VAL A 23 0.58 3.01 6.11
C VAL A 23 -0.02 4.36 5.74
N ASP A 24 0.64 5.47 6.13
CA ASP A 24 0.21 6.84 5.78
C ASP A 24 0.08 7.03 4.27
N LEU A 25 1.04 6.50 3.51
CA LEU A 25 1.05 6.55 2.04
C LEU A 25 0.15 5.50 1.38
N GLY A 26 -0.55 4.67 2.16
CA GLY A 26 -1.42 3.61 1.64
C GLY A 26 -0.71 2.48 0.91
N LEU A 27 0.62 2.37 1.06
CA LEU A 27 1.43 1.25 0.57
C LEU A 27 1.14 -0.03 1.37
N VAL A 28 0.75 0.12 2.63
CA VAL A 28 0.19 -0.93 3.47
C VAL A 28 -1.22 -0.53 3.90
N GLN A 29 -2.23 -1.34 3.56
CA GLN A 29 -3.63 -1.07 3.94
C GLN A 29 -4.29 -2.35 4.43
N GLY A 30 -4.97 -2.30 5.58
CA GLY A 30 -5.61 -3.48 6.17
C GLY A 30 -4.64 -4.63 6.48
N GLY A 31 -3.36 -4.32 6.70
CA GLY A 31 -2.32 -5.31 6.92
C GLY A 31 -1.83 -6.02 5.65
N GLU A 32 -2.24 -5.60 4.46
CA GLU A 32 -1.74 -6.07 3.17
C GLU A 32 -0.77 -5.07 2.55
N PHE A 33 0.36 -5.56 2.03
CA PHE A 33 1.33 -4.73 1.32
C PHE A 33 0.97 -4.68 -0.18
N ARG A 34 1.02 -3.49 -0.78
CA ARG A 34 0.67 -3.24 -2.18
C ARG A 34 1.94 -3.05 -3.03
N PRO A 35 2.58 -4.13 -3.51
CA PRO A 35 3.89 -4.07 -4.13
C PRO A 35 3.93 -3.24 -5.42
N ALA A 36 2.85 -3.24 -6.21
CA ALA A 36 2.78 -2.44 -7.43
C ALA A 36 2.73 -0.94 -7.13
N LEU A 37 1.95 -0.53 -6.12
CA LEU A 37 1.86 0.87 -5.70
C LEU A 37 3.18 1.34 -5.10
N ALA A 38 3.82 0.50 -4.27
CA ALA A 38 5.15 0.81 -3.74
C ALA A 38 6.16 0.97 -4.88
N LYS A 39 6.21 0.03 -5.83
CA LYS A 39 7.13 0.12 -6.98
C LYS A 39 6.94 1.41 -7.77
N GLU A 40 5.70 1.80 -8.03
CA GLU A 40 5.39 3.06 -8.71
C GLU A 40 5.80 4.29 -7.90
N TYR A 41 5.46 4.32 -6.61
CA TYR A 41 5.85 5.38 -5.69
C TYR A 41 7.36 5.62 -5.70
N PHE A 42 8.15 4.54 -5.53
CA PHE A 42 9.61 4.62 -5.52
C PHE A 42 10.23 4.84 -6.90
N SER A 43 9.50 4.57 -7.98
CA SER A 43 9.97 4.90 -9.34
C SER A 43 9.93 6.42 -9.57
N ASN A 44 9.03 7.13 -8.89
CA ASN A 44 8.92 8.59 -8.92
C ASN A 44 9.74 9.30 -7.83
N SER A 45 10.41 8.54 -6.94
CA SER A 45 11.28 9.10 -5.90
C SER A 45 12.59 9.63 -6.49
N PRO A 46 13.17 10.73 -5.93
CA PRO A 46 14.52 11.19 -6.30
C PRO A 46 15.61 10.14 -6.05
N PHE A 47 15.33 9.11 -5.23
CA PHE A 47 16.25 8.02 -4.94
C PHE A 47 16.01 6.77 -5.81
N SER A 48 15.16 6.84 -6.84
CA SER A 48 14.78 5.69 -7.68
C SER A 48 15.99 4.93 -8.26
N ALA A 49 17.01 5.64 -8.74
CA ALA A 49 18.24 5.05 -9.27
C ALA A 49 19.04 4.30 -8.21
N LEU A 50 19.18 4.88 -7.02
CA LEU A 50 19.88 4.26 -5.88
C LEU A 50 19.13 3.03 -5.37
N LEU A 51 17.81 3.13 -5.19
CA LEU A 51 16.98 2.02 -4.73
C LEU A 51 16.95 0.87 -5.76
N SER A 52 16.97 1.20 -7.05
CA SER A 52 17.07 0.19 -8.12
C SER A 52 18.43 -0.51 -8.10
N ARG A 53 19.52 0.22 -7.86
CA ARG A 53 20.90 -0.32 -7.79
C ARG A 53 21.13 -1.19 -6.55
N THR A 54 20.57 -0.81 -5.42
CA THR A 54 20.69 -1.59 -4.16
C THR A 54 19.84 -2.87 -4.15
N GLY A 55 18.98 -3.06 -5.16
CA GLY A 55 18.24 -4.31 -5.33
C GLY A 55 17.11 -4.51 -4.31
N ILE A 56 16.74 -3.50 -3.52
CA ILE A 56 15.64 -3.63 -2.56
C ILE A 56 14.34 -4.04 -3.27
N PHE A 57 14.04 -3.44 -4.43
CA PHE A 57 12.88 -3.80 -5.26
C PHE A 57 13.12 -5.01 -6.19
N ARG A 58 14.32 -5.60 -6.16
CA ARG A 58 14.62 -6.91 -6.76
C ARG A 58 14.50 -8.05 -5.76
N SER A 59 14.32 -7.74 -4.46
CA SER A 59 14.04 -8.73 -3.43
C SER A 59 12.69 -9.39 -3.70
N ASP A 60 12.52 -10.61 -3.20
CA ASP A 60 11.25 -11.33 -3.26
C ASP A 60 10.12 -10.52 -2.61
N ALA A 61 8.91 -10.72 -3.14
CA ALA A 61 7.72 -9.98 -2.70
C ALA A 61 7.45 -10.14 -1.19
N ASP A 62 7.84 -11.28 -0.62
CA ASP A 62 7.69 -11.55 0.81
C ASP A 62 8.69 -10.76 1.66
N THR A 63 9.96 -10.66 1.25
CA THR A 63 10.92 -9.78 1.95
C THR A 63 10.47 -8.32 1.93
N LEU A 64 10.02 -7.80 0.78
CA LEU A 64 9.50 -6.44 0.69
C LEU A 64 8.29 -6.24 1.61
N ARG A 65 7.36 -7.18 1.59
CA ARG A 65 6.18 -7.17 2.44
C ARG A 65 6.56 -7.11 3.93
N GLU A 66 7.52 -7.91 4.38
CA GLU A 66 7.92 -7.92 5.78
C GLU A 66 8.70 -6.64 6.17
N ILE A 67 9.44 -6.03 5.24
CA ILE A 67 10.08 -4.71 5.45
C ILE A 67 9.04 -3.61 5.63
N PHE A 68 8.11 -3.47 4.68
CA PHE A 68 7.09 -2.42 4.73
C PHE A 68 6.05 -2.62 5.84
N LYS A 69 5.94 -3.83 6.39
CA LYS A 69 5.16 -4.10 7.62
C LYS A 69 5.96 -3.91 8.92
N GLY A 70 7.20 -3.41 8.84
CA GLY A 70 8.07 -3.20 10.01
C GLY A 70 8.52 -4.49 10.70
N ARG A 71 8.32 -5.66 10.09
CA ARG A 71 8.69 -6.97 10.66
C ARG A 71 10.11 -7.38 10.32
N ARG A 72 10.73 -6.70 9.35
CA ARG A 72 12.11 -6.91 8.93
C ARG A 72 12.78 -5.57 8.68
N CYS A 73 14.04 -5.45 9.09
CA CYS A 73 14.80 -4.23 8.92
C CYS A 73 15.64 -4.29 7.63
N ILE A 74 15.85 -3.14 7.00
CA ILE A 74 16.77 -3.02 5.87
C ILE A 74 18.19 -3.07 6.43
N ARG A 75 18.96 -4.09 6.01
CA ARG A 75 20.33 -4.30 6.52
C ARG A 75 21.31 -3.21 6.08
N HIS A 76 21.09 -2.64 4.89
CA HIS A 76 22.02 -1.69 4.30
C HIS A 76 21.62 -0.25 4.70
N PRO A 77 22.46 0.50 5.43
CA PRO A 77 22.08 1.77 6.05
C PRO A 77 21.75 2.85 5.02
N ILE A 78 22.51 2.94 3.92
CA ILE A 78 22.22 3.89 2.84
C ILE A 78 20.85 3.62 2.22
N THR A 79 20.49 2.34 2.08
CA THR A 79 19.17 1.95 1.54
C THR A 79 18.06 2.30 2.53
N ALA A 80 18.28 2.07 3.82
CA ALA A 80 17.33 2.43 4.87
C ALA A 80 17.07 3.95 4.88
N ILE A 81 18.12 4.77 4.82
CA ILE A 81 18.01 6.23 4.75
C ILE A 81 17.27 6.66 3.48
N ALA A 82 17.62 6.11 2.32
CA ALA A 82 16.95 6.46 1.06
C ALA A 82 15.47 6.09 1.07
N VAL A 83 15.09 4.96 1.66
CA VAL A 83 13.68 4.56 1.83
C VAL A 83 12.97 5.51 2.79
N LEU A 84 13.55 5.78 3.97
CA LEU A 84 12.97 6.71 4.95
C LEU A 84 12.75 8.09 4.36
N LYS A 85 13.77 8.68 3.71
CA LYS A 85 13.66 9.99 3.05
C LYS A 85 12.62 9.98 1.93
N SER A 86 12.52 8.88 1.18
CA SER A 86 11.50 8.75 0.14
C SER A 86 10.10 8.74 0.73
N LEU A 87 9.88 7.99 1.82
CA LEU A 87 8.56 7.83 2.44
C LEU A 87 8.12 9.07 3.24
N ALA A 88 9.02 9.67 4.01
CA ALA A 88 8.74 10.83 4.84
C ALA A 88 8.89 12.18 4.09
N GLY A 89 9.20 12.17 2.79
CA GLY A 89 9.37 13.39 1.99
C GLY A 89 10.64 14.22 2.29
N GLY A 90 11.39 13.90 3.34
CA GLY A 90 12.63 14.58 3.70
C GLY A 90 13.28 14.03 4.97
N TRP A 91 14.55 14.35 5.21
CA TRP A 91 15.24 13.90 6.43
C TRP A 91 14.76 14.64 7.68
N GLY A 92 14.47 15.95 7.58
CA GLY A 92 13.92 16.72 8.72
C GLY A 92 12.63 16.10 9.28
N GLN A 93 11.70 15.68 8.40
CA GLN A 93 10.48 15.00 8.85
C GLN A 93 10.75 13.65 9.54
N VAL A 94 11.78 12.92 9.09
CA VAL A 94 12.23 11.71 9.79
C VAL A 94 12.73 12.08 11.17
N GLU A 95 13.57 13.10 11.30
CA GLU A 95 14.07 13.55 12.61
C GLU A 95 12.94 13.94 13.55
N ASP A 96 11.97 14.72 13.09
CA ASP A 96 10.84 15.18 13.91
C ASP A 96 10.02 13.99 14.42
N ARG A 97 9.71 13.02 13.57
CA ARG A 97 8.97 11.79 13.93
C ARG A 97 9.78 10.86 14.83
N MET A 98 11.11 10.86 14.69
CA MET A 98 12.01 10.09 15.53
C MET A 98 12.16 10.72 16.93
N ARG A 99 12.15 12.05 17.02
CA ARG A 99 12.22 12.83 18.28
C ARG A 99 10.89 12.84 19.03
N GLY A 100 9.77 12.97 18.33
CA GLY A 100 8.42 13.01 18.93
C GLY A 100 7.89 11.66 19.44
N PHE A 101 8.65 10.58 19.25
CA PHE A 101 8.22 9.25 19.64
C PHE A 101 8.59 8.94 21.08
N VAL A 102 7.65 9.22 21.98
CA VAL A 102 7.63 8.63 23.32
C VAL A 102 7.02 7.24 23.19
N ARG A 103 7.81 6.22 23.47
CA ARG A 103 7.35 4.83 23.41
C ARG A 103 6.52 4.53 24.66
N ASP A 104 5.25 4.95 24.68
CA ASP A 104 4.29 4.60 25.73
C ASP A 104 3.96 3.10 25.80
N PHE A 105 4.61 2.25 24.99
CA PHE A 105 4.53 0.80 25.14
C PHE A 105 5.20 0.26 26.42
N ALA A 106 6.02 1.06 27.12
CA ALA A 106 6.53 0.69 28.44
C ALA A 106 5.48 0.86 29.55
N ASN A 107 4.45 1.67 29.31
CA ASN A 107 3.39 2.02 30.27
C ASN A 107 2.00 1.53 29.87
N LEU A 108 1.86 0.81 28.75
CA LEU A 108 0.63 0.07 28.50
C LEU A 108 0.52 -1.00 29.59
N PRO A 109 -0.55 -1.01 30.40
CA PRO A 109 -0.78 -2.10 31.32
C PRO A 109 -0.87 -3.38 30.49
N VAL A 110 0.15 -4.22 30.58
CA VAL A 110 0.05 -5.60 30.15
C VAL A 110 -1.07 -6.15 31.02
N PRO A 111 -2.25 -6.52 30.47
CA PRO A 111 -3.27 -7.15 31.27
C PRO A 111 -2.61 -8.35 31.91
N ASP A 112 -2.62 -8.35 33.24
CA ASP A 112 -1.96 -9.34 34.06
C ASP A 112 -2.61 -10.68 33.71
N VAL A 113 -1.97 -11.44 32.81
CA VAL A 113 -2.39 -12.80 32.52
C VAL A 113 -2.17 -13.53 33.82
N PRO A 114 -3.21 -14.03 34.51
CA PRO A 114 -3.02 -14.67 35.78
C PRO A 114 -2.04 -15.83 35.57
N LYS A 115 -0.81 -15.68 36.06
CA LYS A 115 0.12 -16.79 36.21
C LYS A 115 -0.46 -17.64 37.33
N THR A 116 -1.49 -18.41 37.03
CA THR A 116 -2.03 -19.39 37.96
C THR A 116 -1.01 -20.51 38.07
N PRO A 117 -0.39 -20.70 39.25
CA PRO A 117 0.52 -21.81 39.45
C PRO A 117 -0.31 -23.09 39.51
N GLY A 118 0.05 -24.09 38.70
CA GLY A 118 -0.42 -25.46 38.90
C GLY A 118 -1.41 -26.06 37.90
N TYR A 119 -1.76 -25.39 36.79
CA TYR A 119 -2.59 -26.06 35.78
C TYR A 119 -1.73 -26.97 34.89
N THR A 120 -1.70 -28.26 35.24
CA THR A 120 -1.10 -29.34 34.46
C THR A 120 -1.59 -29.24 33.01
N GLN A 121 -0.65 -29.23 32.06
CA GLN A 121 -0.93 -29.16 30.62
C GLN A 121 -1.71 -30.41 30.15
N LYS A 122 -3.04 -30.40 30.31
CA LYS A 122 -3.92 -31.43 29.75
C LYS A 122 -4.57 -30.94 28.46
N GLY A 123 -3.90 -31.24 27.34
CA GLY A 123 -4.49 -31.49 26.02
C GLY A 123 -5.11 -30.32 25.24
N THR A 124 -5.06 -30.44 23.92
CA THR A 124 -5.69 -29.54 22.91
C THR A 124 -7.18 -29.28 23.19
N ARG A 125 -7.88 -30.23 23.82
CA ARG A 125 -9.30 -30.14 24.17
C ARG A 125 -9.59 -29.12 25.28
N GLY A 126 -8.75 -29.04 26.31
CA GLY A 126 -8.90 -28.06 27.39
C GLY A 126 -8.72 -26.63 26.90
N ARG A 127 -7.73 -26.40 26.03
CA ARG A 127 -7.52 -25.10 25.37
C ARG A 127 -8.68 -24.75 24.43
N PHE A 128 -9.23 -25.71 23.69
CA PHE A 128 -10.41 -25.47 22.85
C PHE A 128 -11.60 -25.00 23.70
N ILE A 129 -11.95 -25.72 24.77
CA ILE A 129 -13.09 -25.37 25.64
C ILE A 129 -12.88 -23.98 26.26
N TYR A 130 -11.68 -23.70 26.75
CA TYR A 130 -11.33 -22.40 27.33
C TYR A 130 -11.56 -21.26 26.33
N TYR A 131 -11.01 -21.35 25.12
CA TYR A 131 -11.15 -20.31 24.11
C TYR A 131 -12.56 -20.27 23.50
N ALA A 132 -13.27 -21.40 23.42
CA ALA A 132 -14.64 -21.44 22.89
C ALA A 132 -15.63 -20.71 23.80
N LYS A 133 -15.45 -20.80 25.14
CA LYS A 133 -16.21 -19.99 26.09
C LYS A 133 -15.97 -18.49 25.90
N TRP A 134 -14.72 -18.09 25.73
CA TRP A 134 -14.38 -16.68 25.48
C TRP A 134 -14.92 -16.19 24.13
N TYR A 135 -14.86 -17.04 23.09
CA TYR A 135 -15.48 -16.76 21.81
C TYR A 135 -17.00 -16.55 21.92
N SER A 136 -17.69 -17.38 22.70
CA SER A 136 -19.13 -17.27 22.95
C SER A 136 -19.51 -16.01 23.74
N GLN A 137 -18.67 -15.58 24.69
CA GLN A 137 -18.88 -14.31 25.40
C GLN A 137 -18.76 -13.14 24.44
N LEU A 138 -17.70 -13.11 23.62
CA LEU A 138 -17.50 -12.08 22.61
C LEU A 138 -18.63 -12.03 21.57
N SER A 139 -19.22 -13.17 21.20
CA SER A 139 -20.34 -13.18 20.25
C SER A 139 -21.63 -12.62 20.84
N VAL A 140 -21.83 -12.73 22.16
CA VAL A 140 -22.97 -12.13 22.86
C VAL A 140 -22.75 -10.63 23.11
N GLU A 141 -21.52 -10.24 23.47
CA GLU A 141 -21.14 -8.85 23.70
C GLU A 141 -21.12 -8.01 22.40
N HIS A 142 -20.80 -8.65 21.28
CA HIS A 142 -20.67 -8.00 19.97
C HIS A 142 -21.45 -8.75 18.88
N PRO A 143 -22.80 -8.77 18.93
CA PRO A 143 -23.63 -9.49 17.96
C PRO A 143 -23.49 -8.95 16.52
N GLU A 144 -23.01 -7.72 16.34
CA GLU A 144 -22.76 -7.08 15.06
C GLU A 144 -21.49 -7.58 14.34
N LEU A 145 -20.61 -8.30 15.04
CA LEU A 145 -19.32 -8.73 14.52
C LEU A 145 -19.38 -10.13 13.89
N ASN A 146 -18.79 -10.26 12.70
CA ASN A 146 -18.66 -11.55 12.03
C ASN A 146 -17.56 -12.43 12.66
N HIS A 147 -17.58 -13.73 12.36
CA HIS A 147 -16.61 -14.71 12.88
C HIS A 147 -15.14 -14.26 12.73
N ALA A 148 -14.77 -13.66 11.59
CA ALA A 148 -13.40 -13.22 11.35
C ALA A 148 -12.98 -12.04 12.24
N ARG A 149 -13.89 -11.09 12.50
CA ARG A 149 -13.67 -9.96 13.42
C ARG A 149 -13.63 -10.42 14.87
N LEU A 150 -14.54 -11.31 15.28
CA LEU A 150 -14.52 -11.94 16.61
C LEU A 150 -13.21 -12.70 16.87
N MET A 151 -12.75 -13.48 15.89
CA MET A 151 -11.45 -14.15 15.96
C MET A 151 -10.26 -13.17 15.99
N GLY A 152 -10.45 -11.93 15.52
CA GLY A 152 -9.46 -10.85 15.58
C GLY A 152 -9.20 -10.34 17.00
N LEU A 153 -10.24 -10.32 17.84
CA LEU A 153 -10.20 -9.87 19.24
C LEU A 153 -9.59 -10.91 20.17
N LEU A 154 -9.61 -12.19 19.77
CA LEU A 154 -9.03 -13.27 20.57
C LEU A 154 -7.50 -13.31 20.51
N PRO A 155 -6.82 -13.77 21.58
CA PRO A 155 -5.39 -13.95 21.59
C PRO A 155 -4.90 -14.84 20.44
N ARG A 156 -3.69 -14.55 19.94
CA ARG A 156 -3.10 -15.30 18.81
C ARG A 156 -3.00 -16.81 19.06
N ALA A 157 -2.88 -17.23 20.32
CA ALA A 157 -2.89 -18.63 20.73
C ALA A 157 -4.25 -19.32 20.53
N ALA A 158 -5.37 -18.59 20.66
CA ALA A 158 -6.72 -19.10 20.45
C ALA A 158 -6.95 -19.53 19.00
N LYS A 159 -6.38 -18.79 18.04
CA LYS A 159 -6.49 -19.04 16.58
C LYS A 159 -6.00 -20.41 16.14
N LYS A 160 -5.10 -21.03 16.92
CA LYS A 160 -4.59 -22.40 16.65
C LYS A 160 -5.56 -23.50 17.08
N HIS A 161 -6.49 -23.19 17.98
CA HIS A 161 -7.37 -24.17 18.62
C HIS A 161 -8.83 -24.01 18.17
N LEU A 162 -9.24 -22.78 17.86
CA LEU A 162 -10.57 -22.44 17.36
C LEU A 162 -10.59 -22.37 15.83
N THR A 163 -11.36 -23.26 15.22
CA THR A 163 -11.74 -23.17 13.81
C THR A 163 -13.27 -23.13 13.72
N LYS A 164 -13.80 -22.47 12.69
CA LYS A 164 -15.25 -22.39 12.45
C LYS A 164 -15.91 -23.77 12.51
N LYS A 165 -15.38 -24.74 11.75
CA LYS A 165 -15.85 -26.14 11.73
C LYS A 165 -15.86 -26.80 13.12
N ARG A 166 -14.86 -26.50 13.97
CA ARG A 166 -14.81 -27.06 15.34
C ARG A 166 -15.83 -26.42 16.28
N LEU A 167 -16.05 -25.11 16.15
CA LEU A 167 -17.07 -24.38 16.92
C LEU A 167 -18.47 -24.85 16.55
N GLU A 168 -18.77 -24.94 15.24
CA GLU A 168 -20.05 -25.47 14.74
C GLU A 168 -20.27 -26.93 15.19
N SER A 169 -19.25 -27.79 15.08
CA SER A 169 -19.35 -29.18 15.54
C SER A 169 -19.52 -29.34 17.05
N ALA A 170 -19.19 -28.30 17.81
CA ALA A 170 -19.35 -28.27 19.26
C ALA A 170 -20.63 -27.54 19.70
N GLY A 171 -21.51 -27.17 18.75
CA GLY A 171 -22.80 -26.54 19.02
C GLY A 171 -22.73 -25.04 19.32
N PHE A 172 -21.63 -24.37 18.99
CA PHE A 172 -21.54 -22.90 19.12
C PHE A 172 -22.08 -22.23 17.85
N ASP A 173 -22.95 -21.25 18.04
CA ASP A 173 -23.43 -20.38 16.96
C ASP A 173 -22.28 -19.50 16.46
N THR A 174 -21.72 -19.87 15.31
CA THR A 174 -20.76 -19.01 14.63
C THR A 174 -21.52 -18.09 13.68
N PRO A 175 -21.44 -16.76 13.85
CA PRO A 175 -22.06 -15.83 12.91
C PRO A 175 -21.60 -16.18 11.50
N THR A 176 -22.56 -16.47 10.63
CA THR A 176 -22.30 -16.80 9.24
C THR A 176 -21.48 -15.69 8.63
N THR A 177 -20.57 -16.03 7.71
CA THR A 177 -19.80 -15.04 6.99
C THR A 177 -20.77 -14.23 6.15
N PHE A 178 -21.28 -13.12 6.70
CA PHE A 178 -22.01 -12.12 5.95
C PHE A 178 -21.02 -11.50 4.96
N TRP A 179 -20.86 -12.17 3.83
CA TRP A 179 -20.61 -11.48 2.57
C TRP A 179 -21.92 -10.78 2.23
N SER A 180 -22.28 -9.74 3.01
CA SER A 180 -23.51 -9.00 2.76
C SER A 180 -23.37 -8.29 1.41
N THR A 181 -24.47 -8.17 0.69
CA THR A 181 -24.61 -7.35 -0.52
C THR A 181 -24.11 -5.92 -0.29
N THR A 182 -24.18 -5.42 0.95
CA THR A 182 -23.61 -4.13 1.39
C THR A 182 -22.09 -4.07 1.27
N ASN A 183 -21.39 -5.18 1.52
CA ASN A 183 -19.94 -5.25 1.39
C ASN A 183 -19.52 -5.35 -0.09
N ASP A 184 -20.33 -6.01 -0.92
CA ASP A 184 -20.10 -6.11 -2.37
C ASP A 184 -20.35 -4.77 -3.08
N THR A 185 -21.40 -4.05 -2.71
CA THR A 185 -21.70 -2.71 -3.26
C THR A 185 -20.62 -1.70 -2.86
N GLN A 186 -20.18 -1.70 -1.61
CA GLN A 186 -19.05 -0.87 -1.18
C GLN A 186 -17.76 -1.24 -1.92
N LEU A 187 -17.47 -2.54 -2.06
CA LEU A 187 -16.30 -3.02 -2.80
C LEU A 187 -16.38 -2.66 -4.28
N ALA A 188 -17.55 -2.75 -4.90
CA ALA A 188 -17.79 -2.33 -6.28
C ALA A 188 -17.54 -0.83 -6.45
N GLY A 189 -18.09 0.00 -5.56
CA GLY A 189 -17.88 1.44 -5.59
C GLY A 189 -16.40 1.84 -5.44
N GLU A 190 -15.70 1.24 -4.47
CA GLU A 190 -14.25 1.45 -4.31
C GLU A 190 -13.47 1.02 -5.55
N LEU A 191 -13.86 -0.10 -6.17
CA LEU A 191 -13.18 -0.65 -7.34
C LEU A 191 -13.42 0.20 -8.59
N ILE A 192 -14.64 0.67 -8.81
CA ILE A 192 -15.01 1.58 -9.90
C ILE A 192 -14.20 2.87 -9.79
N ALA A 193 -14.24 3.52 -8.62
CA ALA A 193 -13.51 4.75 -8.37
C ALA A 193 -11.99 4.55 -8.60
N HIS A 194 -11.44 3.42 -8.15
CA HIS A 194 -10.06 3.06 -8.38
C HIS A 194 -9.73 2.91 -9.87
N ILE A 195 -10.55 2.16 -10.63
CA ILE A 195 -10.34 1.93 -12.07
C ILE A 195 -10.33 3.26 -12.82
N GLU A 196 -11.30 4.14 -12.56
CA GLU A 196 -11.41 5.44 -13.22
C GLU A 196 -10.24 6.36 -12.88
N GLN A 197 -9.87 6.45 -11.60
CA GLN A 197 -8.71 7.22 -11.16
C GLN A 197 -7.44 6.69 -11.81
N ARG A 198 -7.25 5.37 -11.82
CA ARG A 198 -6.07 4.71 -12.39
C ARG A 198 -5.97 4.93 -13.89
N SER A 199 -7.09 4.81 -14.59
CA SER A 199 -7.24 5.04 -16.01
C SER A 199 -6.83 6.47 -16.38
N ARG A 200 -7.34 7.47 -15.66
CA ARG A 200 -6.95 8.89 -15.81
C ARG A 200 -5.45 9.09 -15.55
N HIS A 201 -4.93 8.53 -14.47
CA HIS A 201 -3.52 8.65 -14.11
C HIS A 201 -2.57 8.08 -15.18
N LEU A 202 -2.84 6.86 -15.66
CA LEU A 202 -2.01 6.22 -16.70
C LEU A 202 -2.01 7.01 -18.01
N ARG A 203 -3.14 7.64 -18.37
CA ARG A 203 -3.22 8.52 -19.54
C ARG A 203 -2.46 9.82 -19.32
N ALA A 204 -2.65 10.48 -18.18
CA ALA A 204 -1.99 11.74 -17.84
C ALA A 204 -0.46 11.62 -17.76
N THR A 205 0.04 10.51 -17.23
CA THR A 205 1.49 10.24 -17.12
C THR A 205 2.12 9.74 -18.42
N GLY A 206 1.35 9.59 -19.49
CA GLY A 206 1.86 9.16 -20.80
C GLY A 206 2.35 7.70 -20.79
N TYR A 207 1.68 6.82 -20.05
CA TYR A 207 2.04 5.40 -19.91
C TYR A 207 2.31 4.73 -21.27
N GLN A 208 3.52 4.23 -21.49
CA GLN A 208 3.96 3.82 -22.83
C GLN A 208 3.27 2.55 -23.36
N ARG A 209 2.92 1.65 -22.45
CA ARG A 209 2.29 0.37 -22.81
C ARG A 209 0.78 0.54 -22.95
N ARG A 210 0.13 -0.47 -23.56
CA ARG A 210 -1.33 -0.57 -23.62
C ARG A 210 -1.91 -0.65 -22.20
N ILE A 211 -2.99 0.09 -21.95
CA ILE A 211 -3.70 0.05 -20.67
C ILE A 211 -4.58 -1.22 -20.65
N THR A 212 -4.09 -2.28 -20.01
CA THR A 212 -4.81 -3.55 -19.88
C THR A 212 -5.59 -3.64 -18.57
N LYS A 213 -6.51 -4.61 -18.46
CA LYS A 213 -7.20 -4.98 -17.19
C LYS A 213 -6.20 -5.12 -16.03
N THR A 214 -5.09 -5.82 -16.27
CA THR A 214 -4.01 -6.00 -15.28
C THR A 214 -3.36 -4.67 -14.88
N ALA A 215 -3.14 -3.75 -15.82
CA ALA A 215 -2.55 -2.45 -15.52
C ALA A 215 -3.49 -1.57 -14.66
N LEU A 216 -4.79 -1.62 -14.94
CA LEU A 216 -5.83 -0.91 -14.19
C LEU A 216 -5.99 -1.45 -12.78
N LEU A 217 -5.89 -2.77 -12.58
CA LEU A 217 -6.04 -3.40 -11.27
C LEU A 217 -4.75 -3.51 -10.47
N SER A 218 -3.59 -3.29 -11.10
CA SER A 218 -2.26 -3.60 -10.55
C SER A 218 -2.03 -3.01 -9.16
N THR A 219 -2.50 -1.80 -8.90
CA THR A 219 -2.30 -1.09 -7.64
C THR A 219 -3.46 -1.26 -6.67
N PHE A 220 -4.58 -1.87 -7.08
CA PHE A 220 -5.70 -2.12 -6.17
C PHE A 220 -5.29 -3.08 -5.05
N ARG A 221 -5.94 -3.00 -3.88
CA ARG A 221 -5.65 -3.87 -2.72
C ARG A 221 -5.80 -5.37 -3.06
N ARG A 222 -6.67 -5.71 -4.00
CA ARG A 222 -6.91 -7.09 -4.49
C ARG A 222 -6.78 -7.16 -6.01
N PRO A 223 -5.55 -7.16 -6.57
CA PRO A 223 -5.35 -7.05 -8.01
C PRO A 223 -5.86 -8.27 -8.80
N LYS A 224 -6.05 -9.42 -8.12
CA LYS A 224 -6.59 -10.67 -8.70
C LYS A 224 -8.05 -10.93 -8.34
N LEU A 225 -8.82 -9.89 -7.99
CA LEU A 225 -10.21 -10.04 -7.53
C LEU A 225 -11.06 -10.84 -8.51
N PHE A 226 -11.01 -10.50 -9.80
CA PHE A 226 -11.78 -11.18 -10.86
C PHE A 226 -11.23 -12.56 -11.27
N SER A 227 -10.08 -12.99 -10.72
CA SER A 227 -9.62 -14.38 -10.88
C SER A 227 -10.37 -15.34 -9.94
N GLN A 228 -11.12 -14.82 -8.97
CA GLN A 228 -11.93 -15.62 -8.06
C GLN A 228 -13.26 -15.98 -8.71
N ARG A 229 -13.70 -17.22 -8.50
CA ARG A 229 -14.94 -17.75 -9.09
C ARG A 229 -16.15 -16.91 -8.66
N GLY A 230 -16.98 -16.51 -9.62
CA GLY A 230 -18.24 -15.77 -9.41
C GLY A 230 -18.08 -14.27 -9.10
N MET A 231 -16.85 -13.74 -8.99
CA MET A 231 -16.67 -12.31 -8.70
C MET A 231 -17.07 -11.40 -9.87
N THR A 232 -16.97 -11.89 -11.11
CA THR A 232 -17.38 -11.16 -12.31
C THR A 232 -18.89 -10.91 -12.33
N GLU A 233 -19.68 -11.93 -11.97
CA GLU A 233 -21.13 -11.85 -11.90
C GLU A 233 -21.59 -11.01 -10.71
N ARG A 234 -20.89 -11.11 -9.57
CA ARG A 234 -21.22 -10.37 -8.34
C ARG A 234 -20.94 -8.87 -8.43
N LEU A 235 -19.87 -8.49 -9.13
CA LEU A 235 -19.44 -7.09 -9.26
C LEU A 235 -19.54 -6.65 -10.73
N ILE A 236 -20.70 -6.87 -11.33
CA ILE A 236 -20.91 -6.66 -12.77
C ILE A 236 -20.59 -5.22 -13.20
N ASP A 237 -21.07 -4.20 -12.46
CA ASP A 237 -20.80 -2.80 -12.77
C ASP A 237 -19.31 -2.46 -12.75
N ALA A 238 -18.56 -3.04 -11.81
CA ALA A 238 -17.13 -2.85 -11.70
C ALA A 238 -16.38 -3.58 -12.83
N TRP A 239 -16.88 -4.74 -13.25
CA TRP A 239 -16.36 -5.46 -14.41
C TRP A 239 -16.58 -4.67 -15.71
N GLU A 240 -17.79 -4.19 -15.96
CA GLU A 240 -18.10 -3.36 -17.14
C GLU A 240 -17.27 -2.08 -17.16
N THR A 241 -17.06 -1.46 -16.00
CA THR A 241 -16.16 -0.29 -15.88
C THR A 241 -14.71 -0.63 -16.21
N LEU A 242 -14.25 -1.81 -15.80
CA LEU A 242 -12.92 -2.32 -16.15
C LEU A 242 -12.79 -2.56 -17.66
N GLU A 243 -13.82 -3.11 -18.30
CA GLU A 243 -13.83 -3.33 -19.76
C GLU A 243 -13.82 -2.01 -20.51
N ARG A 244 -14.70 -1.07 -20.16
CA ARG A 244 -14.77 0.28 -20.76
C ARG A 244 -13.46 1.05 -20.66
N ASN A 245 -12.69 0.86 -19.58
CA ASN A 245 -11.41 1.54 -19.39
C ASN A 245 -10.22 0.78 -19.98
N THR A 246 -10.41 -0.47 -20.39
CA THR A 246 -9.36 -1.26 -21.05
C THR A 246 -9.16 -0.74 -22.47
N GLU A 247 -7.90 -0.55 -22.85
CA GLU A 247 -7.55 0.04 -24.12
C GLU A 247 -7.40 -1.04 -25.20
N ASP A 248 -8.15 -0.86 -26.29
CA ASP A 248 -8.02 -1.69 -27.48
C ASP A 248 -6.70 -1.43 -28.23
N PRO A 249 -6.19 -2.41 -29.00
CA PRO A 249 -4.98 -2.24 -29.79
C PRO A 249 -4.99 -1.01 -30.71
N ALA A 250 -6.15 -0.70 -31.31
CA ALA A 250 -6.31 0.47 -32.19
C ALA A 250 -6.22 1.78 -31.39
N ALA A 251 -6.97 1.87 -30.28
CA ALA A 251 -6.95 3.03 -29.39
C ALA A 251 -5.54 3.32 -28.82
N TRP A 252 -4.79 2.27 -28.47
CA TRP A 252 -3.41 2.40 -28.02
C TRP A 252 -2.49 3.02 -29.08
N ARG A 253 -2.60 2.58 -30.33
CA ARG A 253 -1.81 3.14 -31.44
C ARG A 253 -2.13 4.62 -31.66
N GLU A 254 -3.41 4.99 -31.64
CA GLU A 254 -3.83 6.39 -31.80
C GLU A 254 -3.36 7.28 -30.65
N ARG A 255 -3.37 6.78 -29.40
CA ARG A 255 -2.81 7.50 -28.25
C ARG A 255 -1.31 7.74 -28.41
N LEU A 256 -0.56 6.74 -28.86
CA LEU A 256 0.88 6.88 -29.10
C LEU A 256 1.19 7.85 -30.25
N LYS A 257 0.42 7.80 -31.35
CA LYS A 257 0.53 8.76 -32.45
C LYS A 257 0.28 10.19 -31.96
N SER A 258 -0.80 10.42 -31.23
CA SER A 258 -1.17 11.73 -30.68
C SER A 258 -0.08 12.28 -29.76
N ARG A 259 0.51 11.42 -28.91
CA ARG A 259 1.64 11.79 -28.05
C ARG A 259 2.89 12.18 -28.84
N ASN A 260 3.23 11.41 -29.87
CA ASN A 260 4.39 11.68 -30.72
C ASN A 260 4.18 12.95 -31.57
N ALA A 261 2.95 13.24 -31.98
CA ALA A 261 2.61 14.49 -32.66
C ALA A 261 2.75 15.70 -31.72
N ALA A 262 2.26 15.60 -30.49
CA ALA A 262 2.38 16.65 -29.47
C ALA A 262 3.85 16.93 -29.10
N SER A 263 4.67 15.89 -28.95
CA SER A 263 6.10 16.05 -28.66
C SER A 263 6.88 16.65 -29.85
N LYS A 264 6.50 16.29 -31.08
CA LYS A 264 7.05 16.90 -32.29
C LYS A 264 6.68 18.39 -32.38
N ALA A 265 5.41 18.74 -32.18
CA ALA A 265 4.96 20.14 -32.18
C ALA A 265 5.68 21.00 -31.13
N THR A 266 5.86 20.47 -29.92
CA THR A 266 6.60 21.16 -28.84
C THR A 266 8.06 21.39 -29.22
N ARG A 267 8.74 20.39 -29.81
CA ARG A 267 10.13 20.52 -30.29
C ARG A 267 10.27 21.55 -31.40
N THR A 268 9.33 21.59 -32.35
CA THR A 268 9.35 22.56 -33.45
C THR A 268 9.12 23.99 -32.94
N ALA A 269 8.26 24.17 -31.94
CA ALA A 269 8.02 25.47 -31.29
C ALA A 269 9.25 25.97 -30.50
N THR A 270 10.04 25.07 -29.91
CA THR A 270 11.31 25.44 -29.24
C THR A 270 12.46 25.71 -30.24
N GLN A 271 12.35 25.29 -31.51
CA GLN A 271 13.46 25.34 -32.48
C GLN A 271 13.46 26.52 -33.48
N ARG A 272 12.48 27.44 -33.50
CA ARG A 272 12.53 28.63 -34.40
C ARG A 272 11.80 29.87 -33.84
N PRO A 273 12.38 31.09 -33.93
CA PRO A 273 13.82 31.42 -34.01
C PRO A 273 14.27 32.59 -33.11
N HIS A 274 15.49 32.45 -32.54
CA HIS A 274 16.36 33.60 -32.28
C HIS A 274 16.89 34.10 -33.63
N GLY A 275 16.37 35.22 -34.14
CA GLY A 275 16.92 35.82 -35.36
C GLY A 275 16.09 36.93 -35.98
N SER A 276 16.12 38.13 -35.39
CA SER A 276 16.06 39.40 -36.15
C SER A 276 16.58 40.54 -35.29
N LYS A 277 17.91 40.62 -35.11
CA LYS A 277 18.54 41.90 -34.80
C LYS A 277 18.61 42.68 -36.12
N THR A 278 17.68 43.61 -36.29
CA THR A 278 17.76 44.67 -37.29
C THR A 278 18.99 45.53 -36.97
N SER A 279 20.02 45.41 -37.80
CA SER A 279 21.15 46.33 -37.82
C SER A 279 20.68 47.65 -38.44
N THR A 280 20.36 48.64 -37.60
CA THR A 280 20.16 50.01 -38.05
C THR A 280 21.54 50.66 -38.15
N SER A 281 22.03 50.76 -39.39
CA SER A 281 23.21 51.56 -39.74
C SER A 281 22.84 53.03 -39.63
N THR A 282 23.25 53.70 -38.56
CA THR A 282 23.21 55.16 -38.47
C THR A 282 24.54 55.69 -39.01
N THR A 283 24.50 56.15 -40.25
CA THR A 283 25.54 57.01 -40.84
C THR A 283 25.46 58.34 -40.11
N VAL A 284 26.54 58.73 -39.43
CA VAL A 284 26.70 60.10 -38.90
C VAL A 284 27.65 60.79 -39.86
N ASP A 285 27.09 61.67 -40.68
CA ASP A 285 27.84 62.67 -41.42
C ASP A 285 28.49 63.64 -40.44
N GLN A 286 29.75 63.93 -40.71
CA GLN A 286 30.63 64.79 -39.97
C GLN A 286 30.77 66.08 -40.80
N GLU A 287 30.13 67.16 -40.38
CA GLU A 287 30.42 68.52 -40.85
C GLU A 287 30.31 69.52 -39.69
N ASP A 288 31.40 70.29 -39.57
CA ASP A 288 31.74 71.50 -38.78
C ASP A 288 31.75 71.48 -37.24
#